data_AF-A0A8W8KQ89-F1
#
_entry.id   AF-A0A8W8KQ89-F1
#
_cell.length_a   1.000
_cell.length_b   1.000
_cell.length_c   1.000
_cell.angle_alpha   90.00
_cell.angle_beta   90.00
_cell.angle_gamma   90.00
#
_symmetry.space_group_name_H-M   'P 1'
#
loop_
_entity.id
_entity.type
_entity.pdbx_description
1 polymer ?
#
loop_
_entity_poly.entity_id
_entity_poly.type
_entity_poly.pdbx_seq_one_letter_code
_entity_poly.pdbx_strand_id
1 'polypeptide(L)'
;MRKQARSEKCSDRFLHCLSQVPCGSLIAWIILLVGLGGLTGGLLIGAQKTRDMLDNDQFLWFMEYTLIGVVVSMFVIGTLLLCVGHVSTEPTSRHMFQTTKKNMCAQGLNVFLMVFCYLLGFSWIVASVVLAVPVYLLSLLYFADFTVTKNGVDTKCIYLVHYGLDKQDFCGADFQNFEREGKQLIISYIAALASSILIAISLIHYMIVISANLANLRNSRIATLNAYDDEMANSKLVADTTM
;
A
#
# COMPACT_ATOMS: atom_id res chain seq x y z
N MET A 1 12.54 -31.70 -34.09
CA MET A 1 13.19 -31.80 -32.76
C MET A 1 14.07 -30.60 -32.36
N ARG A 2 14.76 -29.87 -33.26
CA ARG A 2 15.58 -28.67 -32.87
C ARG A 2 14.81 -27.42 -32.38
N LYS A 3 13.54 -27.24 -32.74
CA LYS A 3 12.73 -26.07 -32.28
C LYS A 3 12.31 -26.19 -30.80
N GLN A 4 12.07 -27.41 -30.32
CA GLN A 4 11.60 -27.66 -28.95
C GLN A 4 12.70 -27.39 -27.91
N ALA A 5 13.92 -27.88 -28.18
CA ALA A 5 15.10 -27.64 -27.33
C ALA A 5 15.58 -26.17 -27.25
N ARG A 6 15.16 -25.30 -28.18
CA ARG A 6 15.47 -23.86 -28.14
C ARG A 6 14.46 -23.08 -27.28
N SER A 7 13.21 -23.54 -27.23
CA SER A 7 12.15 -22.96 -26.39
C SER A 7 12.43 -23.21 -24.90
N GLU A 8 12.87 -24.43 -24.55
CA GLU A 8 13.24 -24.82 -23.19
C GLU A 8 14.42 -23.97 -22.66
N LYS A 9 15.49 -23.80 -23.45
CA LYS A 9 16.65 -22.94 -23.08
C LYS A 9 16.34 -21.44 -22.98
N CYS A 10 15.23 -20.98 -23.56
CA CYS A 10 14.77 -19.60 -23.44
C CYS A 10 13.90 -19.44 -22.19
N SER A 11 13.00 -20.39 -21.96
CA SER A 11 12.17 -20.44 -20.76
C SER A 11 13.00 -20.62 -19.50
N ASP A 12 14.04 -21.46 -19.52
CA ASP A 12 14.95 -21.66 -18.39
C ASP A 12 15.74 -20.39 -18.06
N ARG A 13 16.20 -19.64 -19.06
CA ARG A 13 16.88 -18.36 -18.82
C ARG A 13 15.93 -17.28 -18.33
N PHE A 14 14.71 -17.24 -18.83
CA PHE A 14 13.67 -16.34 -18.36
C PHE A 14 13.26 -16.69 -16.92
N LEU A 15 13.09 -17.97 -16.59
CA LEU A 15 12.83 -18.46 -15.23
C LEU A 15 14.02 -18.22 -14.30
N HIS A 16 15.26 -18.36 -14.79
CA HIS A 16 16.46 -18.05 -14.02
C HIS A 16 16.55 -16.54 -13.72
N CYS A 17 16.25 -15.69 -14.69
CA CYS A 17 16.15 -14.24 -14.50
C CYS A 17 14.98 -13.85 -13.57
N LEU A 18 13.82 -14.49 -13.70
CA LEU A 18 12.67 -14.28 -12.82
C LEU A 18 12.94 -14.78 -11.39
N SER A 19 13.72 -15.85 -11.21
CA SER A 19 14.14 -16.30 -9.87
C SER A 19 15.09 -15.31 -9.19
N GLN A 20 15.73 -14.44 -9.97
CA GLN A 20 16.72 -13.47 -9.52
C GLN A 20 16.11 -12.10 -9.20
N VAL A 21 14.92 -11.80 -9.74
CA VAL A 21 14.17 -10.59 -9.44
C VAL A 21 13.27 -10.87 -8.22
N PRO A 22 13.22 -9.99 -7.20
CA PRO A 22 12.26 -10.10 -6.11
C PRO A 22 10.84 -9.81 -6.63
N CYS A 23 10.25 -10.76 -7.36
CA CYS A 23 8.92 -10.62 -7.96
C CYS A 23 7.90 -10.16 -6.91
N GLY A 24 8.04 -10.64 -5.66
CA GLY A 24 7.20 -10.22 -4.54
C GLY A 24 7.27 -8.72 -4.22
N SER A 25 8.47 -8.16 -4.00
CA SER A 25 8.62 -6.73 -3.66
C SER A 25 8.23 -5.83 -4.82
N LEU A 26 8.47 -6.25 -6.06
CA LEU A 26 8.09 -5.50 -7.25
C LEU A 26 6.58 -5.47 -7.45
N ILE A 27 5.89 -6.61 -7.26
CA ILE A 27 4.42 -6.66 -7.30
C ILE A 27 3.84 -5.79 -6.17
N ALA A 28 4.38 -5.88 -4.96
CA ALA A 28 3.95 -5.04 -3.83
C ALA A 28 4.09 -3.54 -4.16
N TRP A 29 5.20 -3.15 -4.79
CA TRP A 29 5.41 -1.77 -5.22
C TRP A 29 4.41 -1.30 -6.28
N ILE A 30 4.09 -2.14 -7.28
CA ILE A 30 3.10 -1.81 -8.30
C ILE A 30 1.71 -1.62 -7.67
N ILE A 31 1.30 -2.53 -6.77
CA ILE A 31 0.03 -2.41 -6.04
C ILE A 31 0.00 -1.12 -5.23
N LEU A 32 1.11 -0.77 -4.57
CA LEU A 32 1.25 0.49 -3.84
C LEU A 32 1.03 1.70 -4.77
N LEU A 33 1.67 1.73 -5.95
CA LEU A 33 1.51 2.85 -6.90
C LEU A 33 0.08 3.00 -7.40
N VAL A 34 -0.60 1.89 -7.72
CA VAL A 34 -2.01 1.90 -8.11
C VAL A 34 -2.88 2.46 -6.97
N GLY A 35 -2.61 2.01 -5.75
CA GLY A 35 -3.25 2.53 -4.54
C GLY A 35 -3.05 4.03 -4.38
N LEU A 36 -1.81 4.51 -4.45
CA LEU A 36 -1.48 5.94 -4.34
C LEU A 36 -2.15 6.78 -5.44
N GLY A 37 -2.14 6.31 -6.69
CA GLY A 37 -2.78 7.00 -7.80
C GLY A 37 -4.30 7.15 -7.59
N GLY A 38 -4.98 6.05 -7.24
CA GLY A 38 -6.42 6.09 -6.99
C GLY A 38 -6.80 6.87 -5.72
N LEU A 39 -5.97 6.85 -4.68
CA LEU A 39 -6.18 7.66 -3.48
C LEU A 39 -6.10 9.14 -3.80
N THR A 40 -5.07 9.54 -4.55
CA THR A 40 -4.85 10.94 -4.94
C THR A 40 -5.98 11.42 -5.83
N GLY A 41 -6.36 10.64 -6.84
CA GLY A 41 -7.47 10.98 -7.73
C GLY A 41 -8.81 11.05 -7.01
N GLY A 42 -9.12 10.05 -6.16
CA GLY A 42 -10.38 9.97 -5.43
C GLY A 42 -10.54 11.12 -4.42
N LEU A 43 -9.49 11.46 -3.67
CA LEU A 43 -9.54 12.52 -2.66
C LEU A 43 -9.44 13.92 -3.24
N LEU A 44 -8.65 14.17 -4.30
CA LEU A 44 -8.61 15.50 -4.92
C LEU A 44 -9.94 15.85 -5.58
N ILE A 45 -10.49 14.92 -6.39
CA ILE A 45 -11.80 15.13 -7.03
C ILE A 45 -12.89 15.24 -5.97
N GLY A 46 -12.83 14.40 -4.93
CA GLY A 46 -13.77 14.43 -3.81
C GLY A 46 -13.72 15.76 -3.05
N ALA A 47 -12.53 16.24 -2.71
CA ALA A 47 -12.33 17.50 -1.99
C ALA A 47 -12.80 18.70 -2.83
N GLN A 48 -12.44 18.77 -4.11
CA GLN A 48 -12.84 19.85 -5.00
C GLN A 48 -14.37 19.93 -5.14
N LYS A 49 -15.03 18.80 -5.44
CA LYS A 49 -16.50 18.77 -5.54
C LYS A 49 -17.18 19.08 -4.21
N THR A 50 -16.63 18.58 -3.10
CA THR A 50 -17.17 18.92 -1.77
C THR A 50 -17.06 20.43 -1.51
N ARG A 51 -15.95 21.06 -1.91
CA ARG A 51 -15.73 22.50 -1.80
C ARG A 51 -16.74 23.28 -2.63
N ASP A 52 -16.93 22.91 -3.90
CA ASP A 52 -17.88 23.55 -4.80
C ASP A 52 -19.32 23.44 -4.31
N MET A 53 -19.71 22.30 -3.74
CA MET A 53 -21.05 22.13 -3.16
C MET A 53 -21.23 22.90 -1.86
N LEU A 54 -20.21 22.92 -1.00
CA LEU A 54 -20.30 23.53 0.33
C LEU A 54 -19.95 25.02 0.35
N ASP A 55 -19.42 25.59 -0.73
CA ASP A 55 -18.98 27.00 -0.85
C ASP A 55 -18.19 27.46 0.38
N ASN A 56 -17.37 26.56 0.92
CA ASN A 56 -16.59 26.77 2.13
C ASN A 56 -15.11 26.58 1.83
N ASP A 57 -14.46 27.70 1.51
CA ASP A 57 -13.06 27.74 1.07
C ASP A 57 -12.05 27.47 2.18
N GLN A 58 -12.41 27.69 3.46
CA GLN A 58 -11.46 27.58 4.57
C GLN A 58 -11.23 26.14 5.05
N PHE A 59 -12.23 25.26 4.94
CA PHE A 59 -12.15 23.92 5.57
C PHE A 59 -11.23 22.95 4.81
N LEU A 60 -11.01 23.17 3.50
CA LEU A 60 -10.39 22.15 2.63
C LEU A 60 -9.01 22.52 2.07
N TRP A 61 -8.48 23.73 2.28
CA TRP A 61 -7.15 24.10 1.73
C TRP A 61 -6.06 23.12 2.17
N PHE A 62 -6.10 22.67 3.43
CA PHE A 62 -5.03 21.89 4.04
C PHE A 62 -4.99 20.44 3.55
N MET A 63 -6.13 19.94 3.04
CA MET A 63 -6.28 18.55 2.61
C MET A 63 -5.40 18.24 1.41
N GLU A 64 -5.30 19.15 0.43
CA GLU A 64 -4.51 18.94 -0.79
C GLU A 64 -3.00 18.83 -0.48
N TYR A 65 -2.46 19.76 0.31
CA TYR A 65 -1.06 19.74 0.71
C TYR A 65 -0.70 18.50 1.54
N THR A 66 -1.60 18.12 2.45
CA THR A 66 -1.41 16.93 3.29
C THR A 66 -1.43 15.65 2.45
N LEU A 67 -2.37 15.55 1.51
CA LEU A 67 -2.48 14.42 0.60
C LEU A 67 -1.22 14.26 -0.24
N ILE A 68 -0.72 15.34 -0.85
CA ILE A 68 0.52 15.32 -1.62
C ILE A 68 1.69 14.86 -0.74
N GLY A 69 1.80 15.38 0.49
CA GLY A 69 2.83 14.97 1.44
C GLY A 69 2.78 13.48 1.78
N VAL A 70 1.59 12.94 2.04
CA VAL A 70 1.37 11.51 2.32
C VAL A 70 1.72 10.65 1.10
N VAL A 71 1.34 11.07 -0.10
CA VAL A 71 1.59 10.31 -1.34
C VAL A 71 3.08 10.27 -1.67
N VAL A 72 3.76 11.42 -1.61
CA VAL A 72 5.19 11.51 -1.89
C VAL A 72 6.00 10.72 -0.86
N SER A 73 5.66 10.84 0.44
CA SER A 73 6.34 10.07 1.48
C SER A 73 6.15 8.57 1.31
N MET A 74 4.94 8.10 0.97
CA MET A 74 4.69 6.69 0.69
C MET A 74 5.40 6.19 -0.56
N PHE A 75 5.50 7.00 -1.61
CA PHE A 75 6.28 6.64 -2.80
C PHE A 75 7.76 6.42 -2.46
N VAL A 76 8.35 7.31 -1.66
CA VAL A 76 9.74 7.18 -1.20
C VAL A 76 9.90 5.94 -0.32
N ILE A 77 9.02 5.75 0.66
CA ILE A 77 9.03 4.57 1.55
C ILE A 77 8.90 3.28 0.75
N GLY A 78 7.93 3.18 -0.15
CA GLY A 78 7.72 2.00 -1.00
C GLY A 78 8.93 1.68 -1.87
N THR A 79 9.58 2.72 -2.42
CA THR A 79 10.80 2.56 -3.21
C THR A 79 11.97 2.08 -2.35
N LEU A 80 12.12 2.60 -1.12
CA LEU A 80 13.12 2.11 -0.16
C LEU A 80 12.87 0.64 0.20
N LEU A 81 11.62 0.24 0.43
CA LEU A 81 11.24 -1.16 0.70
C LEU A 81 11.52 -2.07 -0.49
N LEU A 82 11.30 -1.59 -1.72
CA LEU A 82 11.65 -2.31 -2.94
C LEU A 82 13.17 -2.51 -3.04
N CYS A 83 13.97 -1.45 -2.81
CA CYS A 83 15.43 -1.53 -2.85
C CYS A 83 15.97 -2.50 -1.81
N VAL A 84 15.50 -2.41 -0.55
CA VAL A 84 15.97 -3.31 0.51
C VAL A 84 15.50 -4.74 0.29
N GLY A 85 14.29 -4.93 -0.23
CA GLY A 85 13.80 -6.24 -0.67
C GLY A 85 14.73 -6.86 -1.71
N HIS A 86 15.10 -6.10 -2.74
CA HIS A 86 16.00 -6.56 -3.79
C HIS A 86 17.40 -6.90 -3.30
N VAL A 87 17.97 -6.09 -2.41
CA VAL A 87 19.30 -6.35 -1.84
C VAL A 87 19.28 -7.58 -0.92
N SER A 88 18.15 -7.85 -0.26
CA SER A 88 18.01 -8.96 0.70
C SER A 88 17.67 -10.30 0.04
N THR A 89 17.16 -10.31 -1.21
CA THR A 89 16.87 -11.53 -1.97
C THR A 89 18.14 -12.22 -2.48
N GLU A 90 18.16 -13.55 -2.46
CA GLU A 90 19.24 -14.36 -3.05
C GLU A 90 19.15 -14.36 -4.58
N PRO A 91 20.27 -14.29 -5.33
CA PRO A 91 21.66 -14.41 -4.90
C PRO A 91 22.35 -13.08 -4.52
N THR A 92 21.66 -11.94 -4.59
CA THR A 92 22.23 -10.61 -4.29
C THR A 92 22.76 -10.52 -2.86
N SER A 93 22.01 -11.06 -1.90
CA SER A 93 22.42 -11.12 -0.49
C SER A 93 23.72 -11.90 -0.26
N ARG A 94 23.97 -12.98 -1.02
CA ARG A 94 25.21 -13.78 -0.91
C ARG A 94 26.45 -13.03 -1.37
N HIS A 95 26.33 -12.13 -2.34
CA HIS A 95 27.45 -11.32 -2.83
C HIS A 95 27.70 -10.10 -1.92
N MET A 96 26.63 -9.50 -1.38
CA MET A 96 26.72 -8.26 -0.60
C MET A 96 27.01 -8.50 0.89
N PHE A 97 26.54 -9.62 1.46
CA PHE A 97 26.64 -9.93 2.89
C PHE A 97 27.60 -11.09 3.21
N GLN A 98 28.71 -11.19 2.48
CA GLN A 98 29.73 -12.23 2.65
C GLN A 98 30.37 -12.26 4.06
N THR A 99 30.32 -11.16 4.81
CA THR A 99 30.92 -11.06 6.15
C THR A 99 29.84 -11.11 7.23
N THR A 100 30.10 -11.82 8.34
CA THR A 100 29.21 -11.95 9.50
C THR A 100 28.65 -10.61 10.00
N LYS A 101 29.49 -9.57 10.07
CA LYS A 101 29.07 -8.20 10.46
C LYS A 101 28.09 -7.57 9.48
N LYS A 102 28.29 -7.76 8.17
CA LYS A 102 27.40 -7.23 7.12
C LYS A 102 26.06 -7.95 7.12
N ASN A 103 26.06 -9.28 7.33
CA ASN A 103 24.84 -10.06 7.48
C ASN A 103 24.02 -9.65 8.73
N MET A 104 24.68 -9.35 9.86
CA MET A 104 24.00 -8.83 11.05
C MET A 104 23.32 -7.47 10.80
N CYS A 105 23.97 -6.55 10.08
CA CYS A 105 23.38 -5.27 9.70
C CYS A 105 22.16 -5.47 8.77
N ALA A 106 22.25 -6.38 7.80
CA ALA A 106 21.14 -6.73 6.92
C ALA A 106 19.93 -7.29 7.67
N GLN A 107 20.17 -8.17 8.65
CA GLN A 107 19.13 -8.71 9.53
C GLN A 107 18.48 -7.60 10.36
N GLY A 108 19.29 -6.71 10.95
CA GLY A 108 18.79 -5.57 11.72
C GLY A 108 17.94 -4.62 10.88
N LEU A 109 18.38 -4.29 9.67
CA LEU A 109 17.63 -3.45 8.72
C LEU A 109 16.28 -4.09 8.33
N ASN A 110 16.27 -5.40 8.02
CA ASN A 110 15.03 -6.10 7.67
C ASN A 110 14.05 -6.16 8.86
N VAL A 111 14.54 -6.40 10.09
CA VAL A 111 13.70 -6.37 11.30
C VAL A 111 13.12 -4.97 11.54
N PHE A 112 13.94 -3.93 11.43
CA PHE A 112 13.48 -2.54 11.57
C PHE A 112 12.39 -2.21 10.55
N LEU A 113 12.62 -2.53 9.27
CA LEU A 113 11.65 -2.28 8.21
C LEU A 113 10.37 -3.12 8.38
N MET A 114 10.47 -4.33 8.92
CA MET A 114 9.31 -5.16 9.23
C MET A 114 8.41 -4.49 10.26
N VAL A 115 8.99 -4.02 11.37
CA VAL A 115 8.25 -3.29 12.42
C VAL A 115 7.68 -1.99 11.87
N PHE A 116 8.46 -1.24 11.11
CA PHE A 116 8.01 0.00 10.47
C PHE A 116 6.85 -0.22 9.50
N CYS A 117 6.93 -1.23 8.63
CA CYS A 117 5.85 -1.63 7.72
C CYS A 117 4.59 -2.06 8.47
N TYR A 118 4.73 -2.75 9.61
CA TYR A 118 3.60 -3.15 10.43
C TYR A 118 2.84 -1.93 10.99
N LEU A 119 3.57 -0.96 11.55
CA LEU A 119 2.97 0.28 12.06
C LEU A 119 2.29 1.08 10.94
N LEU A 120 2.93 1.19 9.77
CA LEU A 120 2.33 1.84 8.62
C LEU A 120 1.10 1.10 8.11
N GLY A 121 1.16 -0.23 8.01
CA GLY A 121 0.02 -1.06 7.59
C GLY A 121 -1.17 -0.88 8.50
N PHE A 122 -0.95 -0.88 9.82
CA PHE A 122 -1.98 -0.57 10.80
C PHE A 122 -2.56 0.83 10.61
N SER A 123 -1.70 1.83 10.38
CA SER A 123 -2.12 3.22 10.12
C SER A 123 -3.02 3.33 8.88
N TRP A 124 -2.71 2.58 7.82
CA TRP A 124 -3.53 2.54 6.60
C TRP A 124 -4.87 1.81 6.78
N ILE A 125 -4.92 0.79 7.65
CA ILE A 125 -6.19 0.15 8.04
C ILE A 125 -7.08 1.16 8.76
N VAL A 126 -6.53 1.92 9.72
CA VAL A 126 -7.27 2.98 10.42
C VAL A 126 -7.73 4.05 9.43
N ALA A 127 -6.86 4.48 8.50
CA ALA A 127 -7.23 5.43 7.45
C ALA A 127 -8.37 4.92 6.56
N SER A 128 -8.41 3.62 6.26
CA SER A 128 -9.50 2.99 5.51
C SER A 128 -10.83 3.09 6.26
N VAL A 129 -10.83 2.87 7.58
CA VAL A 129 -12.03 3.02 8.41
C VAL A 129 -12.50 4.47 8.43
N VAL A 130 -11.59 5.43 8.55
CA VAL A 130 -11.92 6.86 8.51
C VAL A 130 -12.51 7.25 7.14
N LEU A 131 -11.95 6.75 6.05
CA LEU A 131 -12.46 6.99 4.69
C LEU A 131 -13.80 6.31 4.41
N ALA A 132 -14.17 5.27 5.17
CA ALA A 132 -15.50 4.66 5.07
C ALA A 132 -16.61 5.57 5.62
N VAL A 133 -16.30 6.48 6.54
CA VAL A 133 -17.28 7.42 7.12
C VAL A 133 -17.93 8.32 6.07
N PRO A 134 -17.20 9.07 5.22
CA PRO A 134 -17.84 9.90 4.19
C PRO A 134 -18.61 9.06 3.16
N VAL A 135 -18.13 7.86 2.81
CA VAL A 135 -18.88 6.94 1.93
C VAL A 135 -20.21 6.56 2.56
N TYR A 136 -20.20 6.20 3.83
CA TYR A 136 -21.42 5.82 4.56
C TYR A 136 -22.40 6.99 4.66
N LEU A 137 -21.95 8.18 5.09
CA LEU A 137 -22.79 9.36 5.22
C LEU A 137 -23.40 9.79 3.87
N LEU A 138 -22.61 9.81 2.80
CA LEU A 138 -23.10 10.14 1.46
C LEU A 138 -24.06 9.08 0.92
N SER A 139 -23.83 7.81 1.24
CA SER A 139 -24.76 6.74 0.87
C SER A 139 -26.11 6.89 1.57
N LEU A 140 -26.12 7.25 2.86
CA LEU A 140 -27.36 7.54 3.60
C LEU A 140 -28.11 8.71 2.97
N LEU A 141 -27.40 9.79 2.63
CA LEU A 141 -27.98 10.94 1.94
C LEU A 141 -28.57 10.58 0.57
N TYR A 142 -27.92 9.67 -0.16
CA TYR A 142 -28.38 9.23 -1.48
C TYR A 142 -29.64 8.35 -1.40
N PHE A 143 -29.72 7.45 -0.43
CA PHE A 143 -30.86 6.54 -0.26
C PHE A 143 -32.02 7.14 0.54
N ALA A 144 -31.81 8.26 1.22
CA ALA A 144 -32.88 8.92 1.96
C ALA A 144 -33.91 9.53 0.99
N ASP A 145 -35.15 9.06 1.06
CA ASP A 145 -36.24 9.53 0.24
C ASP A 145 -36.98 10.67 0.96
N PHE A 146 -36.63 11.91 0.64
CA PHE A 146 -37.27 13.09 1.21
C PHE A 146 -38.24 13.69 0.20
N THR A 147 -39.48 13.20 0.21
CA THR A 147 -40.58 13.80 -0.52
C THR A 147 -41.27 14.84 0.35
N VAL A 148 -41.38 16.06 -0.17
CA VAL A 148 -42.14 17.14 0.46
C VAL A 148 -43.24 17.56 -0.50
N THR A 149 -44.48 17.49 -0.03
CA THR A 149 -45.62 18.04 -0.75
C THR A 149 -45.59 19.56 -0.64
N LYS A 150 -45.12 20.25 -1.68
CA LYS A 150 -45.23 21.72 -1.80
C LYS A 150 -46.33 22.04 -2.80
N ASN A 151 -47.30 22.86 -2.41
CA ASN A 151 -48.43 23.28 -3.25
C ASN A 151 -49.24 22.10 -3.86
N GLY A 152 -49.37 20.99 -3.13
CA GLY A 152 -50.11 19.80 -3.60
C GLY A 152 -49.37 18.94 -4.63
N VAL A 153 -48.09 19.24 -4.90
CA VAL A 153 -47.21 18.42 -5.75
C VAL A 153 -46.10 17.84 -4.88
N ASP A 154 -45.90 16.53 -4.96
CA ASP A 154 -44.78 15.88 -4.29
C ASP A 154 -43.48 16.22 -5.02
N THR A 155 -42.61 16.94 -4.33
CA THR A 155 -41.29 17.33 -4.81
C THR A 155 -40.21 16.73 -3.91
N LYS A 156 -39.20 16.08 -4.49
CA LYS A 156 -38.03 15.62 -3.73
C LYS A 156 -37.18 16.82 -3.30
N CYS A 157 -36.88 16.89 -2.01
CA CYS A 157 -36.11 17.98 -1.40
C CYS A 157 -35.17 17.45 -0.32
N ILE A 158 -33.91 17.88 -0.28
CA ILE A 158 -33.00 17.54 0.84
C ILE A 158 -32.82 18.76 1.75
N TYR A 159 -33.10 18.56 3.03
CA TYR A 159 -32.82 19.54 4.09
C TYR A 159 -31.46 19.24 4.73
N LEU A 160 -30.45 20.05 4.40
CA LEU A 160 -29.07 19.86 4.87
C LEU A 160 -28.90 20.13 6.37
N VAL A 161 -29.82 20.89 6.98
CA VAL A 161 -29.87 21.18 8.42
C VAL A 161 -29.92 19.92 9.28
N HIS A 162 -30.64 18.88 8.84
CA HIS A 162 -30.72 17.60 9.59
C HIS A 162 -29.38 16.84 9.62
N TYR A 163 -28.42 17.26 8.81
CA TYR A 163 -27.08 16.68 8.71
C TYR A 163 -26.00 17.61 9.28
N GLY A 164 -26.40 18.67 10.01
CA GLY A 164 -25.47 19.61 10.65
C GLY A 164 -24.81 20.60 9.69
N LEU A 165 -25.37 20.78 8.49
CA LEU A 165 -24.89 21.74 7.49
C LEU A 165 -25.84 22.94 7.45
N ASP A 166 -25.27 24.14 7.55
CA ASP A 166 -25.99 25.42 7.72
C ASP A 166 -26.59 25.99 6.41
N LYS A 167 -26.70 25.17 5.35
CA LYS A 167 -27.00 25.60 3.97
C LYS A 167 -28.44 25.31 3.52
N GLN A 168 -28.83 26.06 2.48
CA GLN A 168 -30.15 26.10 1.81
C GLN A 168 -30.61 24.74 1.26
N ASP A 169 -31.89 24.46 1.42
CA ASP A 169 -32.53 23.21 0.96
C ASP A 169 -32.53 23.10 -0.56
N PHE A 170 -32.14 21.94 -1.11
CA PHE A 170 -32.18 21.68 -2.54
C PHE A 170 -33.51 21.01 -2.91
N CYS A 171 -34.26 21.61 -3.83
CA CYS A 171 -35.54 21.08 -4.33
C CYS A 171 -35.60 21.13 -5.87
N GLY A 172 -36.35 20.22 -6.49
CA GLY A 172 -36.68 20.32 -7.93
C GLY A 172 -35.46 20.14 -8.86
N ALA A 173 -35.17 21.12 -9.72
CA ALA A 173 -34.05 21.03 -10.68
C ALA A 173 -32.68 21.02 -10.00
N ASP A 174 -32.54 21.74 -8.89
CA ASP A 174 -31.29 21.78 -8.11
C ASP A 174 -31.03 20.45 -7.40
N PHE A 175 -32.08 19.72 -7.03
CA PHE A 175 -31.97 18.35 -6.51
C PHE A 175 -31.42 17.37 -7.56
N GLN A 176 -31.83 17.47 -8.83
CA GLN A 176 -31.29 16.61 -9.90
C GLN A 176 -29.81 16.89 -10.17
N ASN A 177 -29.38 18.15 -10.05
CA ASN A 177 -27.96 18.51 -10.13
C ASN A 177 -27.19 17.97 -8.92
N PHE A 178 -27.75 18.11 -7.73
CA PHE A 178 -27.18 17.57 -6.49
C PHE A 178 -27.03 16.04 -6.54
N GLU A 179 -28.03 15.31 -7.03
CA GLU A 179 -27.99 13.85 -7.16
C GLU A 179 -26.88 13.40 -8.12
N ARG A 180 -26.74 14.10 -9.25
CA ARG A 180 -25.70 13.82 -10.25
C ARG A 180 -24.29 14.08 -9.72
N GLU A 181 -24.08 15.22 -9.08
CA GLU A 181 -22.80 15.59 -8.45
C GLU A 181 -22.48 14.65 -7.27
N GLY A 182 -23.49 14.36 -6.43
CA GLY A 182 -23.40 13.44 -5.30
C GLY A 182 -23.03 12.01 -5.71
N LYS A 183 -23.57 11.50 -6.83
CA LYS A 183 -23.17 10.19 -7.38
C LYS A 183 -21.68 10.15 -7.76
N GLN A 184 -21.19 11.21 -8.41
CA GLN A 184 -19.77 11.31 -8.76
C GLN A 184 -18.89 11.40 -7.50
N LEU A 185 -19.35 12.12 -6.48
CA LEU A 185 -18.69 12.25 -5.19
C LEU A 185 -18.60 10.90 -4.45
N ILE A 186 -19.69 10.12 -4.42
CA ILE A 186 -19.70 8.78 -3.81
C ILE A 186 -18.70 7.87 -4.53
N ILE A 187 -18.67 7.89 -5.87
CA ILE A 187 -17.73 7.08 -6.65
C ILE A 187 -16.27 7.47 -6.33
N SER A 188 -15.97 8.76 -6.19
CA SER A 188 -14.61 9.22 -5.87
C SER A 188 -14.16 8.79 -4.47
N TYR A 189 -15.05 8.87 -3.47
CA TYR A 189 -14.73 8.40 -2.11
C TYR A 189 -14.64 6.86 -2.03
N ILE A 190 -15.45 6.12 -2.78
CA ILE A 190 -15.31 4.65 -2.88
C ILE A 190 -13.97 4.29 -3.52
N ALA A 191 -13.56 4.99 -4.58
CA ALA A 191 -12.25 4.78 -5.21
C ALA A 191 -11.11 5.08 -4.22
N ALA A 192 -11.20 6.17 -3.45
CA ALA A 192 -10.23 6.50 -2.41
C ALA A 192 -10.16 5.43 -1.30
N LEU A 193 -11.31 4.90 -0.87
CA LEU A 193 -11.40 3.81 0.12
C LEU A 193 -10.75 2.53 -0.42
N ALA A 194 -11.11 2.10 -1.63
CA ALA A 194 -10.53 0.93 -2.27
C ALA A 194 -9.01 1.07 -2.42
N SER A 195 -8.54 2.26 -2.78
CA SER A 195 -7.12 2.61 -2.85
C SER A 195 -6.39 2.54 -1.50
N SER A 196 -7.01 3.02 -0.42
CA SER A 196 -6.46 2.92 0.93
C SER A 196 -6.28 1.44 1.35
N ILE A 197 -7.25 0.60 1.02
CA ILE A 197 -7.19 -0.84 1.24
C ILE A 197 -6.08 -1.48 0.39
N LEU A 198 -5.94 -1.10 -0.88
CA LEU A 198 -4.85 -1.58 -1.74
C LEU A 198 -3.47 -1.21 -1.18
N ILE A 199 -3.31 -0.01 -0.62
CA ILE A 199 -2.07 0.40 0.04
C ILE A 199 -1.80 -0.52 1.25
N ALA A 200 -2.81 -0.78 2.10
CA ALA A 200 -2.64 -1.71 3.22
C ALA A 200 -2.25 -3.13 2.75
N ILE A 201 -2.90 -3.64 1.68
CA ILE A 201 -2.56 -4.94 1.07
C ILE A 201 -1.12 -4.94 0.55
N SER A 202 -0.66 -3.85 -0.07
CA SER A 202 0.73 -3.75 -0.54
C SER A 202 1.74 -3.85 0.61
N LEU A 203 1.45 -3.21 1.76
CA LEU A 203 2.29 -3.26 2.96
C LEU A 203 2.31 -4.67 3.57
N ILE A 204 1.20 -5.39 3.52
CA ILE A 204 1.16 -6.81 3.90
C ILE A 204 2.07 -7.66 2.99
N HIS A 205 2.04 -7.42 1.68
CA HIS A 205 2.94 -8.11 0.76
C HIS A 205 4.41 -7.79 1.05
N TYR A 206 4.75 -6.53 1.36
CA TYR A 206 6.09 -6.18 1.81
C TYR A 206 6.49 -6.93 3.08
N MET A 207 5.60 -7.05 4.08
CA MET A 207 5.87 -7.81 5.30
C MET A 207 6.15 -9.29 5.01
N ILE A 208 5.39 -9.92 4.11
CA ILE A 208 5.61 -11.32 3.70
C ILE A 208 7.00 -11.48 3.08
N VAL A 209 7.37 -10.59 2.15
CA VAL A 209 8.66 -10.67 1.46
C VAL A 209 9.83 -10.39 2.41
N ILE A 210 9.71 -9.40 3.28
CA ILE A 210 10.72 -9.11 4.32
C ILE A 210 10.89 -10.31 5.24
N SER A 211 9.80 -10.97 5.64
CA SER A 211 9.86 -12.17 6.49
C SER A 211 10.61 -13.31 5.83
N ALA A 212 10.33 -13.57 4.55
CA ALA A 212 11.04 -14.58 3.77
C ALA A 212 12.53 -14.25 3.62
N ASN A 213 12.86 -12.99 3.29
CA ASN A 213 14.23 -12.52 3.19
C ASN A 213 14.98 -12.65 4.53
N LEU A 214 14.34 -12.29 5.65
CA LEU A 214 14.92 -12.43 6.98
C LEU A 214 15.20 -13.88 7.35
N ALA A 215 14.30 -14.82 7.01
CA ALA A 215 14.50 -16.25 7.21
C ALA A 215 15.72 -16.75 6.42
N ASN A 216 15.87 -16.36 5.16
CA ASN A 216 17.02 -16.75 4.34
C ASN A 216 18.34 -16.18 4.87
N LEU A 217 18.35 -14.92 5.31
CA LEU A 217 19.54 -14.29 5.92
C LEU A 217 19.95 -14.99 7.22
N ARG A 218 18.98 -15.43 8.03
CA ARG A 218 19.23 -16.18 9.27
C ARG A 218 19.78 -17.57 8.97
N ASN A 219 19.18 -18.30 8.02
CA ASN A 219 19.66 -19.63 7.61
C ASN A 219 21.08 -19.57 7.05
N SER A 220 21.38 -18.58 6.21
CA SER A 220 22.73 -18.35 5.67
C SER A 220 23.75 -18.12 6.79
N ARG A 221 23.38 -17.39 7.84
CA ARG A 221 24.25 -17.15 9.00
C ARG A 221 24.55 -18.44 9.77
N ILE A 222 23.54 -19.26 10.03
CA ILE A 222 23.69 -20.52 10.77
C ILE A 222 24.60 -21.46 9.99
N ALA A 223 24.41 -21.57 8.67
CA ALA A 223 25.28 -22.38 7.82
C ALA A 223 26.76 -21.93 7.87
N THR A 224 27.02 -20.60 7.85
CA THR A 224 28.40 -20.09 7.97
C THR A 224 29.02 -20.33 9.34
N LEU A 225 28.23 -20.33 10.41
CA LEU A 225 28.72 -20.61 11.77
C LEU A 225 29.08 -22.09 11.92
N ASN A 226 28.22 -22.99 11.45
CA ASN A 226 28.49 -24.43 11.50
C ASN A 226 29.75 -24.80 10.72
N ALA A 227 29.97 -24.20 9.55
CA ALA A 227 31.18 -24.41 8.76
C ALA A 227 32.46 -23.96 9.50
N TYR A 228 32.40 -22.84 10.22
CA TYR A 228 33.52 -22.36 11.03
C TYR A 228 33.81 -23.27 12.23
N ASP A 229 32.76 -23.77 12.90
CA ASP A 229 32.90 -24.71 14.01
C ASP A 229 33.49 -26.05 13.53
N ASP A 230 33.07 -26.55 12.37
CA ASP A 230 33.63 -27.76 11.75
C ASP A 230 35.11 -27.58 11.37
N GLU A 231 35.49 -26.43 10.80
CA GLU A 231 36.90 -26.11 10.49
C GLU A 231 37.76 -26.03 11.77
N MET A 232 37.23 -25.43 12.84
CA MET A 232 37.91 -25.36 14.13
C MET A 232 38.07 -26.75 14.77
N ALA A 233 37.03 -27.59 14.71
CA ALA A 233 37.07 -28.95 15.21
C ALA A 233 38.09 -29.81 14.45
N ASN A 234 38.09 -29.74 13.12
CA ASN A 234 39.07 -30.43 12.28
C ASN A 234 40.51 -29.95 12.56
N SER A 235 40.71 -28.64 12.74
CA SER A 235 42.03 -28.08 13.05
C SER A 235 42.58 -28.58 14.39
N LYS A 236 41.74 -28.71 15.42
CA LYS A 236 42.13 -29.30 16.71
C LYS A 236 42.50 -30.78 16.58
N LEU A 237 41.70 -31.54 15.82
CA LEU A 237 41.95 -32.97 15.61
C LEU A 237 43.29 -33.24 14.91
N VAL A 238 43.67 -32.40 13.95
CA VAL A 238 44.98 -32.45 13.27
C VAL A 238 46.13 -32.10 14.21
N ALA A 239 45.95 -31.12 15.10
CA ALA A 239 46.96 -30.76 16.09
C ALA A 239 47.22 -31.89 17.10
N ASP A 240 46.18 -32.58 17.57
CA ASP A 240 46.30 -33.68 18.54
C ASP A 240 46.88 -34.96 17.91
N THR A 241 46.76 -35.15 16.59
CA THR A 241 47.33 -36.31 15.87
C THR A 241 48.76 -36.10 15.38
N THR A 242 49.31 -34.89 15.51
CA THR A 242 50.67 -34.53 15.07
C THR A 242 51.66 -34.34 16.22
N MET A 243 51.23 -34.50 17.47
CA MET A 243 52.08 -34.68 18.67
C MET A 243 52.22 -36.16 19.02
#